data_AF-A0A942IW99-F1
#
_entry.id   AF-A0A942IW99-F1
#
_cell.length_a   1.000
_cell.length_b   1.000
_cell.length_c   1.000
_cell.angle_alpha   90.00
_cell.angle_beta   90.00
_cell.angle_gamma   90.00
#
_symmetry.space_group_name_H-M   'P 1'
#
loop_
_entity.id
_entity.type
_entity.pdbx_description
1 polymer ?
#
loop_
_entity_poly.entity_id
_entity_poly.type
_entity_poly.pdbx_seq_one_letter_code
_entity_poly.pdbx_strand_id
1 'polypeptide(L)'
;MRIEKIPVGDNPPESLNVIIEVPVGGEPVKYEFDKESGALFVDRILHTPMRYPANYGFIPHTLSDDGDPLDALVIARSPFVPGCV
;
A
#
# COMPACT_ATOMS: atom_id res chain seq x y z
N MET A 1 12.32 4.42 -3.23
CA MET A 1 12.24 4.45 -1.75
C MET A 1 13.12 3.33 -1.20
N ARG A 2 13.80 3.50 -0.06
CA ARG A 2 14.60 2.42 0.56
C ARG A 2 13.72 1.58 1.48
N ILE A 3 12.91 0.70 0.89
CA ILE A 3 11.91 -0.11 1.61
C ILE A 3 12.59 -0.97 2.67
N GLU A 4 13.82 -1.42 2.42
CA GLU A 4 14.62 -2.23 3.33
C GLU A 4 15.00 -1.53 4.65
N LYS A 5 14.78 -0.21 4.73
CA LYS A 5 14.99 0.60 5.93
C LYS A 5 13.71 0.92 6.70
N ILE A 6 12.55 0.50 6.20
CA ILE A 6 11.26 0.77 6.84
C ILE A 6 10.89 -0.46 7.66
N PRO A 7 10.84 -0.39 9.01
CA PRO A 7 10.52 -1.55 9.82
C PRO A 7 9.07 -1.99 9.59
N VAL A 8 8.76 -3.27 9.87
CA VAL A 8 7.39 -3.83 9.85
C VAL A 8 6.43 -2.98 10.68
N GLY A 9 6.89 -2.46 11.80
CA GLY A 9 6.16 -1.63 12.75
C GLY A 9 6.91 -1.56 14.08
N ASP A 10 6.48 -0.68 14.98
CA ASP A 10 7.15 -0.49 16.29
C ASP A 10 6.88 -1.63 17.28
N ASN A 11 5.72 -2.31 17.16
CA ASN A 11 5.35 -3.45 18.00
C ASN A 11 4.40 -4.40 17.23
N PRO A 12 4.90 -5.23 16.31
CA PRO A 12 4.07 -6.19 15.58
C PRO A 12 3.59 -7.34 16.49
N PRO A 13 2.32 -7.79 16.40
CA PRO A 13 1.31 -7.39 15.40
C PRO A 13 0.43 -6.20 15.80
N GLU A 14 0.56 -5.63 16.99
CA GLU A 14 -0.35 -4.60 17.50
C GLU A 14 -0.18 -3.23 16.80
N SER A 15 1.02 -2.93 16.28
CA SER A 15 1.35 -1.70 15.56
C SER A 15 2.20 -2.01 14.33
N LEU A 16 1.72 -1.61 13.16
CA LEU A 16 2.29 -1.94 11.85
C LEU A 16 2.42 -0.67 11.00
N ASN A 17 3.49 -0.61 10.22
CA ASN A 17 3.69 0.38 9.17
C ASN A 17 3.05 -0.12 7.88
N VAL A 18 2.39 0.77 7.14
CA VAL A 18 1.78 0.46 5.84
C VAL A 18 2.28 1.46 4.81
N ILE A 19 2.93 0.97 3.77
CA ILE A 19 3.35 1.81 2.64
C ILE A 19 2.15 1.98 1.71
N ILE A 20 1.65 3.21 1.58
CA ILE A 20 0.41 3.49 0.83
C ILE A 20 0.66 3.47 -0.68
N GLU A 21 -0.22 2.80 -1.41
CA GLU A 21 -0.21 2.72 -2.87
C GLU A 21 -1.39 3.45 -3.49
N VAL A 22 -2.59 3.26 -2.94
CA VAL A 22 -3.83 3.83 -3.48
C VAL A 22 -4.57 4.62 -2.40
N PRO A 23 -4.84 5.92 -2.62
CA PRO A 23 -5.57 6.73 -1.65
C PRO A 23 -7.06 6.38 -1.63
N VAL A 24 -7.70 6.55 -0.46
CA VAL A 24 -9.16 6.43 -0.33
C VAL A 24 -9.88 7.37 -1.29
N GLY A 25 -10.89 6.85 -2.00
CA GLY A 25 -11.74 7.63 -2.91
C GLY A 25 -11.07 8.18 -4.17
N GLY A 26 -9.76 7.97 -4.34
CA GLY A 26 -8.95 8.57 -5.42
C GLY A 26 -9.28 8.09 -6.83
N GLU A 27 -8.41 8.44 -7.79
CA GLU A 27 -8.59 8.03 -9.19
C GLU A 27 -8.59 6.50 -9.35
N PRO A 28 -9.21 5.93 -10.41
CA PRO A 28 -9.47 4.51 -10.51
C PRO A 28 -8.22 3.85 -11.10
N VAL A 29 -7.09 4.06 -10.44
CA VAL A 29 -5.78 3.60 -10.85
C VAL A 29 -5.25 2.77 -9.70
N LYS A 30 -5.00 1.49 -9.97
CA LYS A 30 -4.23 0.66 -9.06
C LYS A 30 -2.76 0.95 -9.33
N TYR A 31 -2.15 1.64 -8.38
CA TYR A 31 -0.69 1.72 -8.31
C TYR A 31 -0.16 0.53 -7.55
N GLU A 32 1.09 0.19 -7.81
CA GLU A 32 1.80 -0.88 -7.12
C GLU A 32 3.29 -0.52 -7.03
N PHE A 33 3.91 -0.79 -5.89
CA PHE A 33 5.34 -0.61 -5.73
C PHE A 33 6.09 -1.75 -6.41
N ASP A 34 6.98 -1.39 -7.33
CA ASP A 34 8.05 -2.29 -7.72
C ASP A 34 9.08 -2.37 -6.59
N LYS A 35 9.24 -3.55 -6.00
CA LYS A 35 10.07 -3.77 -4.81
C LYS A 35 11.57 -3.57 -5.08
N GLU A 36 12.01 -3.81 -6.31
CA GLU A 36 13.42 -3.68 -6.71
C GLU A 36 13.83 -2.21 -6.88
N SER A 37 13.06 -1.43 -7.65
CA SER A 37 13.35 0.00 -7.87
C SER A 37 12.82 0.91 -6.76
N GLY A 38 11.83 0.46 -6.00
CA GLY A 38 11.12 1.25 -5.00
C GLY A 38 10.35 2.42 -5.62
N ALA A 39 9.87 2.27 -6.86
CA ALA A 39 9.03 3.22 -7.57
C ALA A 39 7.58 2.72 -7.65
N LEU A 40 6.64 3.66 -7.78
CA LEU A 40 5.22 3.36 -8.01
C LEU A 40 4.98 3.20 -9.51
N PHE A 41 4.43 2.05 -9.87
CA PHE A 41 4.01 1.72 -11.23
C PHE A 41 2.50 1.74 -11.34
N VAL A 42 1.99 2.04 -12.53
CA VAL A 42 0.58 1.80 -12.86
C VAL A 42 0.44 0.33 -13.21
N ASP A 43 -0.22 -0.43 -12.33
CA ASP A 43 -0.58 -1.83 -12.62
C ASP A 43 -1.75 -1.84 -13.61
N ARG A 44 -2.85 -1.15 -13.28
CA ARG A 44 -4.02 -1.03 -14.17
C ARG A 44 -4.94 0.13 -13.83
N ILE A 45 -5.77 0.49 -14.81
CA ILE A 45 -6.94 1.36 -14.63
C ILE A 45 -8.14 0.47 -14.30
N LEU A 46 -8.90 0.80 -13.25
CA LEU A 46 -10.11 0.08 -12.87
C LEU A 46 -11.23 0.38 -13.86
N HIS A 47 -11.89 -0.66 -14.35
CA HIS A 47 -12.98 -0.55 -15.33
C HIS A 47 -14.38 -0.43 -14.69
N THR A 48 -14.49 -0.66 -13.38
CA THR A 48 -15.74 -0.49 -12.64
C THR A 48 -15.86 0.94 -12.09
N PRO A 49 -17.08 1.47 -11.93
CA PRO A 49 -17.30 2.79 -11.33
C PRO A 49 -17.16 2.73 -9.79
N MET A 50 -16.10 2.09 -9.30
CA MET A 50 -15.80 1.91 -7.88
C MET A 50 -14.50 2.63 -7.53
N ARG A 51 -14.41 3.07 -6.28
CA ARG A 51 -13.21 3.68 -5.70
C ARG A 51 -12.74 2.85 -4.50
N TYR A 52 -11.46 2.95 -4.16
CA TYR A 52 -10.94 2.30 -2.96
C TYR A 52 -11.64 2.88 -1.72
N PRO A 53 -12.20 2.03 -0.83
CA PRO A 53 -12.98 2.48 0.32
C PRO A 53 -12.12 2.96 1.51
N ALA A 54 -10.81 2.72 1.45
CA ALA A 54 -9.82 3.09 2.45
C ALA A 54 -8.46 3.28 1.74
N ASN A 55 -7.46 3.83 2.45
CA ASN A 55 -6.12 3.91 1.89
C ASN A 55 -5.55 2.48 1.84
N TYR A 56 -5.13 2.05 0.67
CA TYR A 56 -4.62 0.71 0.43
C TYR A 56 -3.11 0.74 0.26
N GLY A 57 -2.46 -0.30 0.77
CA GLY A 57 -1.02 -0.49 0.68
C GLY A 57 -0.63 -1.83 1.28
N PHE A 58 0.66 -1.98 1.54
CA PHE A 58 1.22 -3.24 2.05
C PHE A 58 2.12 -3.02 3.27
N ILE A 59 2.31 -4.08 4.05
CA ILE A 59 3.19 -4.11 5.22
C ILE A 59 4.58 -4.59 4.77
N PRO A 60 5.65 -3.80 4.91
CA PRO A 60 6.98 -4.21 4.48
C PRO A 60 7.48 -5.42 5.28
N HIS A 61 8.35 -6.23 4.66
CA HIS A 61 8.96 -7.42 5.28
C HIS A 61 7.99 -8.51 5.75
N THR A 62 6.84 -8.60 5.13
CA THR A 62 5.90 -9.72 5.29
C THR A 62 5.86 -10.55 4.01
N LEU A 63 5.37 -11.78 4.11
CA LEU A 63 5.21 -12.68 2.98
C LEU A 63 3.92 -13.49 3.18
N SER A 64 3.00 -13.32 2.26
CA SER A 64 1.75 -14.05 2.10
C SER A 64 1.97 -15.31 1.26
N ASP A 65 0.99 -16.21 1.25
CA ASP A 65 1.05 -17.50 0.55
C ASP A 65 1.08 -17.37 -0.99
N ASP A 66 0.69 -16.21 -1.52
CA ASP A 66 0.76 -15.84 -2.93
C ASP A 66 2.12 -15.24 -3.36
N GLY A 67 3.04 -15.05 -2.40
CA GLY A 67 4.39 -14.54 -2.66
C GLY A 67 4.53 -13.01 -2.55
N ASP A 68 3.45 -12.32 -2.19
CA ASP A 68 3.43 -10.87 -1.98
C ASP A 68 3.43 -10.49 -0.49
N PRO A 69 3.73 -9.22 -0.13
CA PRO A 69 3.60 -8.77 1.24
C PRO A 69 2.12 -8.74 1.64
N LEU A 70 1.85 -8.75 2.93
CA LEU A 70 0.49 -8.64 3.45
C LEU A 70 -0.10 -7.27 3.09
N ASP A 71 -1.29 -7.32 2.48
CA ASP A 71 -2.10 -6.15 2.16
C ASP A 71 -2.79 -5.57 3.39
N ALA A 72 -2.97 -4.25 3.40
CA ALA A 72 -3.69 -3.53 4.44
C ALA A 72 -4.61 -2.45 3.86
N LEU A 73 -5.78 -2.31 4.48
CA LEU A 73 -6.68 -1.17 4.31
C LEU A 73 -6.63 -0.30 5.57
N VAL A 74 -6.10 0.91 5.43
CA VAL A 74 -6.01 1.90 6.51
C VAL A 74 -7.25 2.78 6.50
N ILE A 75 -8.13 2.56 7.48
CA ILE A 75 -9.40 3.27 7.60
C ILE A 75 -9.15 4.71 8.09
N ALA A 76 -9.28 5.65 7.16
CA ALA A 76 -9.25 7.07 7.45
C ALA A 76 -10.20 7.83 6.52
N ARG A 77 -10.64 9.02 6.93
CA ARG A 77 -11.46 9.91 6.08
C ARG A 77 -10.62 10.66 5.03
N SER A 78 -9.34 10.85 5.30
CA SER A 78 -8.43 11.62 4.45
C SER A 78 -7.66 10.70 3.50
N PRO A 79 -7.47 11.10 2.23
CA PRO A 79 -6.56 10.42 1.32
C PRO A 79 -5.11 10.65 1.76
N PHE A 80 -4.32 9.58 1.74
CA PHE A 80 -2.89 9.63 2.02
C PHE A 80 -2.09 9.71 0.72
N VAL A 81 -0.86 10.25 0.82
CA VAL A 81 0.00 10.40 -0.35
C VAL A 81 0.59 9.02 -0.71
N PRO A 82 0.48 8.56 -1.97
CA PRO A 82 1.16 7.34 -2.40
C PRO A 82 2.66 7.39 -2.08
N GLY A 83 3.17 6.32 -1.46
CA GLY A 83 4.53 6.20 -0.98
C GLY A 83 4.79 6.78 0.41
N CYS A 84 3.77 7.27 1.13
CA CYS A 84 3.93 7.56 2.56
C CYS A 84 3.85 6.28 3.41
N VAL A 85 4.38 6.37 4.64
CA VAL A 85 4.23 5.39 5.72
C VAL A 85 3.51 6.06 6.87
#